data_AF-A0A0S8IQZ1-F1
#
_entry.id   AF-A0A0S8IQZ1-F1
#
_cell.length_a   1.000
_cell.length_b   1.000
_cell.length_c   1.000
_cell.angle_alpha   90.00
_cell.angle_beta   90.00
_cell.angle_gamma   90.00
#
_symmetry.space_group_name_H-M   'P 1'
#
loop_
_entity.id
_entity.type
_entity.pdbx_description
1 polymer ?
#
loop_
_entity_poly.entity_id
_entity_poly.type
_entity_poly.pdbx_seq_one_letter_code
_entity_poly.pdbx_strand_id
1 'polypeptide(L)'
;MSDRDSMMFVRYGRSYHLKIETAQDLDRILELNEAHWVATGAPVDTLGCDPFFLSHVDSDRNGRILCYEVKDAIRWLNDVLRDRRGVTDRRTSLRLGAIDT
;
A
#
# COMPACT_ATOMS: atom_id res chain seq x y z
N MET A 1 -22.78 -6.04 -15.05
CA MET A 1 -21.92 -5.57 -13.95
C MET A 1 -20.64 -6.38 -13.98
N SER A 2 -19.50 -5.75 -14.24
CA SER A 2 -18.24 -6.45 -14.53
C SER A 2 -17.53 -6.83 -13.24
N ASP A 3 -17.04 -8.07 -13.22
CA ASP A 3 -16.21 -8.77 -12.22
C ASP A 3 -14.82 -8.11 -11.95
N ARG A 4 -14.67 -6.81 -12.25
CA ARG A 4 -13.43 -6.04 -12.09
C ARG A 4 -13.26 -5.43 -10.69
N ASP A 5 -14.22 -5.68 -9.80
CA ASP A 5 -14.26 -5.02 -8.49
C ASP A 5 -13.76 -5.86 -7.31
N SER A 6 -13.31 -7.10 -7.57
CA SER A 6 -12.87 -8.04 -6.53
C SER A 6 -11.34 -8.05 -6.37
N MET A 7 -10.88 -8.30 -5.14
CA MET A 7 -9.45 -8.55 -4.85
C MET A 7 -8.95 -9.77 -5.62
N MET A 8 -7.88 -9.60 -6.40
CA MET A 8 -7.26 -10.72 -7.13
C MET A 8 -6.12 -11.34 -6.31
N PHE A 9 -6.22 -12.62 -5.98
CA PHE A 9 -5.14 -13.37 -5.36
C PHE A 9 -4.40 -14.21 -6.40
N VAL A 10 -3.07 -14.13 -6.40
CA VAL A 10 -2.21 -14.91 -7.31
C VAL A 10 -1.32 -15.84 -6.48
N ARG A 11 -1.11 -17.06 -6.99
CA ARG A 11 -0.25 -18.04 -6.35
C ARG A 11 1.22 -17.68 -6.58
N TYR A 12 1.93 -17.37 -5.51
CA TYR A 12 3.38 -17.20 -5.48
C TYR A 12 4.00 -18.36 -4.71
N GLY A 13 4.64 -19.28 -5.42
CA GLY A 13 5.15 -20.52 -4.85
C GLY A 13 4.04 -21.36 -4.22
N ARG A 14 4.02 -21.43 -2.88
CA ARG A 14 3.08 -22.26 -2.10
C ARG A 14 1.91 -21.48 -1.49
N SER A 15 1.89 -20.15 -1.62
CA SER A 15 0.92 -19.27 -0.98
C SER A 15 0.20 -18.40 -1.99
N TYR A 16 -1.00 -17.93 -1.64
CA TYR A 16 -1.75 -16.96 -2.43
C TYR A 16 -1.56 -15.58 -1.83
N HIS A 17 -1.09 -14.62 -2.63
CA HIS A 17 -0.91 -13.24 -2.19
C HIS A 17 -1.82 -12.31 -3.01
N LEU A 18 -2.26 -11.24 -2.36
CA LEU A 18 -2.99 -10.17 -3.03
C LEU A 18 -2.12 -9.57 -4.15
N LYS A 19 -2.68 -9.48 -5.35
CA LYS A 19 -2.08 -8.80 -6.49
C LYS A 19 -2.47 -7.33 -6.42
N ILE A 20 -1.47 -6.45 -6.50
CA ILE A 20 -1.64 -5.00 -6.49
C ILE A 20 -1.14 -4.48 -7.83
N GLU A 21 -2.03 -3.87 -8.63
CA GLU A 21 -1.68 -3.31 -9.95
C GLU A 21 -2.06 -1.84 -10.08
N THR A 22 -3.10 -1.42 -9.38
CA THR A 22 -3.73 -0.10 -9.51
C THR A 22 -3.82 0.61 -8.17
N ALA A 23 -4.05 1.92 -8.21
CA ALA A 23 -4.39 2.69 -7.01
C ALA A 23 -5.62 2.12 -6.28
N GLN A 24 -6.63 1.68 -7.04
CA GLN A 24 -7.86 1.10 -6.52
C GLN A 24 -7.61 -0.18 -5.73
N ASP A 25 -6.59 -0.95 -6.07
CA ASP A 25 -6.21 -2.14 -5.29
C ASP A 25 -5.72 -1.77 -3.89
N LEU A 26 -5.13 -0.58 -3.70
CA LEU A 26 -4.72 -0.10 -2.38
C LEU A 26 -5.94 0.18 -1.48
N ASP A 27 -7.04 0.67 -2.04
CA ASP A 27 -8.27 0.92 -1.26
C ASP A 27 -8.80 -0.38 -0.65
N ARG A 28 -8.71 -1.47 -1.41
CA ARG A 28 -9.13 -2.80 -0.96
C ARG A 28 -8.28 -3.29 0.20
N ILE A 29 -6.99 -2.94 0.26
CA ILE A 29 -6.09 -3.33 1.37
C ILE A 29 -6.63 -2.83 2.72
N LEU A 30 -7.35 -1.70 2.75
CA LEU A 30 -7.95 -1.18 3.98
C LEU A 30 -8.93 -2.19 4.61
N GLU A 31 -9.66 -2.93 3.78
CA GLU A 31 -10.62 -3.97 4.18
C GLU A 31 -10.00 -5.38 4.27
N LEU A 32 -8.75 -5.55 3.81
CA LEU A 32 -8.08 -6.85 3.83
C LEU A 32 -7.90 -7.35 5.27
N ASN A 33 -8.41 -8.56 5.53
CA ASN A 33 -8.21 -9.26 6.80
C ASN A 33 -6.72 -9.57 6.99
N GLU A 34 -6.20 -9.30 8.19
CA GLU A 34 -4.79 -9.49 8.56
C GLU A 34 -4.30 -10.94 8.39
N ALA A 35 -5.19 -11.93 8.42
CA ALA A 35 -4.86 -13.33 8.15
C ALA A 35 -4.38 -13.59 6.72
N HIS A 36 -4.61 -12.66 5.78
CA HIS A 36 -4.11 -12.74 4.41
C HIS A 36 -2.77 -12.02 4.21
N TRP A 37 -2.24 -11.36 5.24
CA TRP A 37 -0.93 -10.71 5.16
C TRP A 37 0.18 -11.75 5.36
N VAL A 38 1.28 -11.58 4.62
CA VAL A 38 2.47 -12.43 4.77
C VAL A 38 3.10 -12.24 6.16
N ALA A 39 3.04 -11.03 6.68
CA ALA A 39 3.44 -10.68 8.03
C ALA A 39 2.51 -9.58 8.56
N THR A 40 2.12 -9.69 9.83
CA THR A 40 1.36 -8.62 10.52
C THR A 40 2.26 -7.53 11.11
N GLY A 41 3.57 -7.80 11.13
CA GLY A 41 4.60 -6.86 11.54
C GLY A 41 5.98 -7.27 11.02
N ALA A 42 6.70 -6.32 10.42
CA ALA A 42 8.03 -6.55 9.86
C ALA A 42 9.05 -5.57 10.45
N PRO A 43 10.24 -6.04 10.90
CA PRO A 43 11.35 -5.14 11.23
C PRO A 43 11.75 -4.30 10.02
N VAL A 44 11.92 -2.99 10.22
CA VAL A 44 12.23 -2.04 9.13
C VAL A 44 13.53 -2.40 8.41
N ASP A 45 14.53 -2.88 9.14
CA ASP A 45 15.86 -3.26 8.61
C ASP A 45 15.85 -4.49 7.69
N THR A 46 14.76 -5.27 7.68
CA THR A 46 14.58 -6.42 6.77
C THR A 46 13.94 -6.03 5.44
N LEU A 47 13.44 -4.80 5.31
CA LEU A 47 12.75 -4.32 4.12
C LEU A 47 13.73 -3.65 3.15
N GLY A 48 13.83 -4.19 1.94
CA GLY A 48 14.61 -3.61 0.85
C GLY A 48 13.93 -2.40 0.20
N CYS A 49 13.73 -1.31 0.95
CA CYS A 49 13.09 -0.07 0.48
C CYS A 49 13.88 1.17 0.96
N ASP A 50 13.51 2.34 0.44
CA ASP A 50 14.13 3.61 0.85
C ASP A 50 13.91 3.86 2.36
N PRO A 51 14.99 4.05 3.16
CA PRO A 51 14.86 4.22 4.60
C PRO A 51 14.04 5.45 5.00
N PHE A 52 14.11 6.52 4.20
CA PHE A 52 13.37 7.74 4.49
C PHE A 52 11.86 7.51 4.32
N PHE A 53 11.44 6.85 3.24
CA PHE A 53 10.07 6.37 3.06
C PHE A 53 9.64 5.47 4.23
N LEU A 54 10.44 4.46 4.59
CA LEU A 54 10.09 3.56 5.69
C LEU A 54 9.94 4.29 7.04
N SER A 55 10.72 5.33 7.29
CA SER A 55 10.60 6.17 8.50
C SER A 55 9.29 6.98 8.58
N HIS A 56 8.60 7.17 7.45
CA HIS A 56 7.28 7.81 7.41
C HIS A 56 6.15 6.78 7.57
N VAL A 57 6.40 5.53 7.19
CA VAL A 57 5.45 4.43 7.40
C VAL A 57 5.51 3.93 8.84
N ASP A 58 6.71 3.77 9.42
CA ASP A 58 6.94 3.50 10.86
C ASP A 58 6.60 4.76 11.67
N SER A 59 5.30 4.93 11.90
CA SER A 59 4.67 6.16 12.39
C SER A 59 5.03 6.48 13.84
N ASP A 60 5.28 5.44 14.64
CA ASP A 60 5.69 5.56 16.05
C ASP A 60 7.22 5.44 16.25
N ARG A 61 7.97 5.12 15.19
CA ARG A 61 9.43 5.00 15.14
C ARG A 61 9.98 3.89 16.04
N ASN A 62 9.25 2.79 16.16
CA ASN A 62 9.68 1.65 16.97
C ASN A 62 10.60 0.67 16.22
N GLY A 63 10.87 0.91 14.93
CA GLY A 63 11.71 0.06 14.09
C GLY A 63 10.98 -1.15 13.50
N ARG A 64 9.65 -1.19 13.60
CA ARG A 64 8.81 -2.22 13.00
C ARG A 64 7.58 -1.58 12.36
N ILE A 65 7.21 -2.06 11.19
CA ILE A 65 6.00 -1.64 10.50
C ILE A 65 4.91 -2.69 10.72
N LEU A 66 3.78 -2.27 11.27
CA LEU A 66 2.58 -3.10 11.47
C LEU A 66 1.56 -2.91 10.35
N CYS A 67 0.64 -3.87 10.17
CA CYS A 67 -0.41 -3.78 9.14
C CYS A 67 -1.21 -2.47 9.18
N TYR A 68 -1.53 -1.98 10.38
CA TYR A 68 -2.32 -0.76 10.51
C TYR A 68 -1.57 0.47 9.99
N GLU A 69 -0.24 0.52 10.14
CA GLU A 69 0.58 1.64 9.66
C GLU A 69 0.65 1.68 8.14
N VAL A 70 0.70 0.51 7.50
CA VAL A 70 0.57 0.42 6.04
C VAL A 70 -0.82 0.91 5.60
N LYS A 71 -1.89 0.53 6.33
CA LYS A 71 -3.25 1.02 6.05
C LYS A 71 -3.36 2.53 6.26
N ASP A 72 -2.73 3.09 7.28
CA ASP A 72 -2.70 4.53 7.54
C ASP A 72 -1.93 5.29 6.47
N ALA A 73 -0.81 4.77 6.00
CA ALA A 73 -0.09 5.33 4.85
C ALA A 73 -0.94 5.33 3.57
N ILE A 74 -1.75 4.29 3.35
CA ILE A 74 -2.70 4.25 2.22
C ILE A 74 -3.81 5.28 2.39
N ARG A 75 -4.37 5.43 3.60
CA ARG A 75 -5.37 6.49 3.87
C ARG A 75 -4.80 7.88 3.61
N TRP A 76 -3.60 8.15 4.12
CA TRP A 76 -2.91 9.41 3.85
C TRP A 76 -2.70 9.66 2.36
N LEU A 77 -2.26 8.64 1.61
CA LEU A 77 -2.10 8.74 0.15
C LEU A 77 -3.41 9.11 -0.55
N ASN A 78 -4.53 8.56 -0.07
CA ASN A 78 -5.86 8.82 -0.60
C ASN A 78 -6.35 10.23 -0.29
N ASP A 79 -6.02 10.74 0.90
CA ASP A 79 -6.39 12.09 1.34
C ASP A 79 -5.57 13.17 0.61
N VAL A 80 -4.29 12.89 0.33
CA VAL A 80 -3.36 13.87 -0.26
C VAL A 80 -3.40 13.89 -1.79
N LEU A 81 -3.84 12.82 -2.46
CA LEU A 81 -3.89 12.76 -3.92
C LEU A 81 -5.30 12.93 -4.47
N ARG A 82 -5.56 14.08 -5.10
CA ARG A 82 -6.74 14.32 -5.92
C ARG A 82 -6.79 13.39 -7.15
N ASP A 83 -5.65 13.11 -7.76
CA ASP A 83 -5.53 12.23 -8.93
C ASP A 83 -4.53 11.10 -8.68
N ARG A 84 -5.06 9.90 -8.46
CA ARG A 84 -4.28 8.69 -8.13
C ARG A 84 -3.84 7.89 -9.36
N ARG A 85 -4.13 8.35 -10.60
CA ARG A 85 -3.67 7.67 -11.83
C ARG A 85 -2.15 7.53 -11.90
N GLY A 86 -1.41 8.48 -11.30
CA GLY A 86 0.04 8.40 -11.22
C GLY A 86 0.56 7.15 -10.50
N VAL A 87 -0.19 6.64 -9.51
CA VAL A 87 0.14 5.39 -8.80
C VAL A 87 -0.04 4.19 -9.73
N THR A 88 -1.17 4.10 -10.42
CA THR A 88 -1.44 3.04 -11.41
C THR A 88 -0.42 3.07 -12.56
N ASP A 89 -0.09 4.26 -13.04
CA ASP A 89 0.89 4.48 -14.12
C ASP A 89 2.35 4.31 -13.63
N ARG A 90 2.58 4.08 -12.34
CA ARG A 90 3.91 3.95 -11.71
C ARG A 90 4.83 5.14 -12.00
N ARG A 91 4.28 6.35 -11.96
CA ARG A 91 5.05 7.57 -12.24
C ARG A 91 5.95 7.90 -11.06
N THR A 92 7.17 8.32 -11.38
CA THR A 92 8.15 8.81 -10.41
C THR A 92 8.11 10.33 -10.22
N SER A 93 7.15 11.00 -10.86
CA SER A 93 6.95 12.46 -10.79
C SER A 93 5.49 12.78 -10.47
N LEU A 94 5.27 13.71 -9.53
CA LEU A 94 3.95 14.17 -9.14
C LEU A 94 3.69 15.58 -9.66
N ARG A 95 2.56 15.78 -10.37
CA ARG A 95 2.15 17.12 -10.79
C ARG A 95 1.52 17.83 -9.60
N LEU A 96 1.83 19.11 -9.39
CA LEU A 96 1.29 19.87 -8.26
C LEU A 96 -0.25 19.86 -8.22
N GLY A 97 -0.91 19.99 -9.37
CA GLY A 97 -2.38 19.93 -9.45
C GLY A 97 -3.01 18.55 -9.20
N ALA A 98 -2.21 17.49 -8.99
CA ALA A 98 -2.68 16.18 -8.58
C ALA A 98 -2.76 16.01 -7.05
N ILE A 99 -2.25 16.99 -6.30
CA ILE A 99 -2.29 17.02 -4.83
C ILE A 99 -3.58 17.71 -4.39
N ASP A 100 -4.22 17.17 -3.37
CA ASP A 100 -5.28 17.82 -2.62
C ASP A 100 -4.66 18.49 -1.39
N THR A 101 -4.54 19.81 -1.46
CA THR A 101 -4.01 20.70 -0.40
C THR A 101 -5.12 21.57 0.17
#